data_AF-A0A820B0T6-F1
#
_entry.id   AF-A0A820B0T6-F1
#
_cell.length_a   1.000
_cell.length_b   1.000
_cell.length_c   1.000
_cell.angle_alpha   90.00
_cell.angle_beta   90.00
_cell.angle_gamma   90.00
#
_symmetry.space_group_name_H-M   'P 1'
#
loop_
_entity.id
_entity.type
_entity.pdbx_description
1 polymer ?
#
loop_
_entity_poly.entity_id
_entity_poly.type
_entity_poly.pdbx_seq_one_letter_code
_entity_poly.pdbx_strand_id
1 'polypeptide(L)'
;QLSSFDAIDYIIDLIQRLSYICNYCIGNTVHNTQHFTQTLCPQHWIKRIKINTNDLSDARQSILNKLPLILSSLLFIWKTLSINQINSIWLAKNIKLIRDKIIEFISSLTKSNGVSFLRAIILCWGERKQQQQQQKPSIIQRDNVNEIQALIDILMNINNYTTNDIIYNMNKLLRNLSTTNNKKKQNYIVWCLQFLLAYLEQQKNVSIDCWSILAIMFKECLSPSMSSSVTFLIIRILSFYVKQSPFMVEKRDLKDLQDVTIKVLENCNTIVASSLEQTNWLRKNLQVRITQSEPNTQRITTDSFNELDRSLNNENTSLDFDDNSQSMNSSLIALTILAEHITKLLDIIYNLTDEKDRIIGPYLQNLVNNVMPYVRIHVSLNVPSYRSASILLLNISQYSYTKKTWKKEVFEHLFDIGFFQVDLLTLNLWKIIISNMITDEKPTSFRDVMNRINAVQTGLLFSKEQEYEQRVMLIKRFAFVIYSSEKDQCNRHLPDILECIA
;
A
#
# COMPACT_ATOMS: atom_id res chain seq x y z
N GLN A 1 -1.37 42.18 42.47
CA GLN A 1 -0.20 41.37 42.09
C GLN A 1 -0.66 39.93 41.98
N LEU A 2 -0.93 39.43 40.77
CA LEU A 2 -1.04 37.98 40.58
C LEU A 2 0.37 37.43 40.83
N SER A 3 0.56 36.69 41.92
CA SER A 3 1.76 35.88 42.14
C SER A 3 1.99 35.06 40.88
N SER A 4 3.15 35.25 40.25
CA SER A 4 3.68 34.51 39.09
C SER A 4 2.67 33.53 38.45
N PHE A 5 1.88 34.01 37.50
CA PHE A 5 1.03 33.13 36.69
C PHE A 5 1.95 32.21 35.88
N ASP A 6 2.19 31.00 36.39
CA ASP A 6 2.93 29.99 35.65
C ASP A 6 1.95 29.37 34.65
N ALA A 7 2.11 29.77 33.39
CA ALA A 7 1.29 29.27 32.29
C ALA A 7 1.34 27.74 32.17
N ILE A 8 2.42 27.12 32.65
CA ILE A 8 2.61 25.67 32.64
C ILE A 8 1.70 24.99 33.65
N ASP A 9 1.67 25.48 34.89
CA ASP A 9 0.78 24.98 35.94
C ASP A 9 -0.69 25.13 35.53
N TYR A 10 -1.02 26.24 34.85
CA TYR A 10 -2.36 26.45 34.30
C TYR A 10 -2.72 25.43 33.20
N ILE A 11 -1.80 25.13 32.28
CA ILE A 11 -2.00 24.11 31.24
C ILE A 11 -2.21 22.72 31.87
N ILE A 12 -1.41 22.38 32.88
CA ILE A 12 -1.50 21.09 33.58
C ILE A 12 -2.85 20.95 34.29
N ASP A 13 -3.30 21.98 35.01
CA ASP A 13 -4.59 21.99 35.69
C ASP A 13 -5.75 21.86 34.68
N LEU A 14 -5.68 22.53 33.52
CA LEU A 14 -6.66 22.36 32.45
C LEU A 14 -6.72 20.93 31.91
N ILE A 15 -5.57 20.29 31.65
CA ILE A 15 -5.51 18.90 31.18
C ILE A 15 -6.08 17.95 32.24
N GLN A 16 -5.77 18.16 33.52
CA GLN A 16 -6.29 17.34 34.62
C GLN A 16 -7.80 17.48 34.76
N ARG A 17 -8.34 18.70 34.67
CA ARG A 17 -9.79 18.95 34.71
C ARG A 17 -10.51 18.30 33.54
N LEU A 18 -9.97 18.46 32.33
CA LEU A 18 -10.49 17.79 31.13
C LEU A 18 -10.49 16.27 31.30
N SER A 19 -9.36 15.72 31.78
CA SER A 19 -9.22 14.29 32.06
C SER A 19 -10.27 13.79 33.02
N TYR A 20 -10.52 14.52 34.10
CA TYR A 20 -11.54 14.15 35.06
C TYR A 20 -12.94 14.14 34.45
N ILE A 21 -13.34 15.22 33.75
CA ILE A 21 -14.68 15.34 33.15
C ILE A 21 -14.91 14.19 32.15
N CYS A 22 -13.93 13.95 31.27
CA CYS A 22 -14.01 12.89 30.29
C CYS A 22 -14.09 11.52 30.96
N ASN A 23 -13.21 11.20 31.92
CA ASN A 23 -13.23 9.90 32.60
C ASN A 23 -14.51 9.66 33.38
N TYR A 24 -15.09 10.70 33.99
CA TYR A 24 -16.37 10.60 34.71
C TYR A 24 -17.51 10.25 33.76
N CYS A 25 -17.70 11.03 32.68
CA CYS A 25 -18.77 10.78 31.72
C CYS A 25 -18.60 9.46 30.95
N ILE A 26 -17.37 8.99 30.79
CA ILE A 26 -17.06 7.75 30.09
C ILE A 26 -17.22 6.51 31.00
N GLY A 27 -17.33 6.70 32.31
CA GLY A 27 -17.48 5.63 33.29
C GLY A 27 -16.17 4.95 33.70
N ASN A 28 -15.03 5.63 33.52
CA ASN A 28 -13.70 5.13 33.90
C ASN A 28 -13.31 5.45 35.34
N THR A 29 -14.10 6.28 36.03
CA THR A 29 -13.89 6.56 37.45
C THR A 29 -14.42 5.40 38.29
N VAL A 30 -13.52 4.55 38.76
CA VAL A 30 -13.79 3.77 39.98
C VAL A 30 -13.92 4.79 41.11
N HIS A 31 -14.86 4.58 42.03
CA HIS A 31 -15.13 5.42 43.21
C HIS A 31 -13.96 5.56 44.21
N ASN A 32 -12.70 5.37 43.81
CA ASN A 32 -11.55 5.51 44.69
C ASN A 32 -11.21 6.98 44.94
N THR A 33 -11.74 7.43 46.08
CA THR A 33 -11.30 8.56 46.87
C THR A 33 -9.84 8.40 47.24
N GLN A 34 -8.95 9.24 46.72
CA GLN A 34 -7.86 9.85 47.50
C GLN A 34 -7.03 10.78 46.60
N HIS A 35 -6.74 11.97 47.14
CA HIS A 35 -5.85 13.01 46.61
C HIS A 35 -6.38 13.93 45.50
N PHE A 36 -7.27 14.86 45.88
CA PHE A 36 -7.35 16.17 45.23
C PHE A 36 -7.55 17.27 46.29
N THR A 37 -6.75 18.33 46.22
CA THR A 37 -6.81 19.49 47.12
C THR A 37 -8.03 20.38 46.81
N GLN A 38 -9.07 20.13 47.60
CA GLN A 38 -10.30 20.82 48.00
C GLN A 38 -10.96 22.03 47.30
N THR A 39 -10.37 22.87 46.45
CA THR A 39 -11.11 24.10 46.04
C THR A 39 -11.75 24.06 44.64
N LEU A 40 -11.25 23.23 43.73
CA LEU A 40 -11.82 23.07 42.37
C LEU A 40 -11.91 21.58 41.97
N CYS A 41 -11.98 20.70 42.96
CA CYS A 41 -12.08 19.27 42.74
C CYS A 41 -13.45 18.91 42.14
N PRO A 42 -13.51 18.26 40.98
CA PRO A 42 -14.77 17.79 40.39
C PRO A 42 -15.60 16.86 41.31
N GLN A 43 -14.99 16.26 42.35
CA GLN A 43 -15.67 15.53 43.42
C GLN A 43 -16.69 16.40 44.18
N HIS A 44 -16.45 17.71 44.28
CA HIS A 44 -17.38 18.66 44.92
C HIS A 44 -18.66 18.85 44.08
N TRP A 45 -18.57 18.72 42.76
CA TRP A 45 -19.70 18.86 41.85
C TRP A 45 -20.51 17.56 41.78
N ILE A 46 -19.85 16.40 41.78
CA ILE A 46 -20.52 15.09 41.70
C ILE A 46 -21.32 14.75 42.95
N LYS A 47 -20.87 15.16 44.15
CA LYS A 47 -21.67 15.00 45.37
C LYS A 47 -22.99 15.79 45.36
N ARG A 48 -23.13 16.79 44.48
CA ARG A 48 -24.30 17.67 44.40
C ARG A 48 -25.26 17.33 43.24
N ILE A 49 -24.83 16.53 42.26
CA ILE A 49 -25.62 16.29 41.04
C ILE A 49 -26.00 14.81 40.96
N LYS A 50 -27.29 14.49 41.18
CA LYS A 50 -27.86 13.20 40.79
C LYS A 50 -28.14 13.23 39.29
N ILE A 51 -27.21 12.71 38.49
CA ILE A 51 -27.36 12.61 37.03
C ILE A 51 -28.14 11.33 36.71
N ASN A 52 -29.18 11.42 35.87
CA ASN A 52 -29.92 10.25 35.41
C ASN A 52 -29.04 9.40 34.48
N THR A 53 -29.29 8.09 34.39
CA THR A 53 -28.50 7.18 33.54
C THR A 53 -28.56 7.55 32.06
N ASN A 54 -29.69 8.08 31.61
CA ASN A 54 -29.86 8.58 30.23
C ASN A 54 -29.00 9.83 29.96
N ASP A 55 -29.01 10.80 30.88
CA ASP A 55 -28.21 12.02 30.76
C ASP A 55 -26.70 11.70 30.76
N LEU A 56 -26.28 10.70 31.54
CA LEU A 56 -24.89 10.23 31.55
C LEU A 56 -24.51 9.54 30.22
N SER A 57 -25.42 8.75 29.65
CA SER A 57 -25.23 8.14 28.32
C SER A 57 -25.12 9.18 27.21
N ASP A 58 -25.96 10.22 27.25
CA ASP A 58 -25.92 11.32 26.29
C ASP A 58 -24.64 12.15 26.45
N ALA A 59 -24.22 12.43 27.68
CA ALA A 59 -22.95 13.08 27.98
C ALA A 59 -21.76 12.24 27.47
N ARG A 60 -21.79 10.92 27.66
CA ARG A 60 -20.79 9.99 27.12
C ARG A 60 -20.72 10.10 25.60
N GLN A 61 -21.86 9.99 24.91
CA GLN A 61 -21.89 10.06 23.45
C GLN A 61 -21.41 11.42 22.93
N SER A 62 -21.79 12.51 23.60
CA SER A 62 -21.37 13.87 23.27
C SER A 62 -19.85 14.06 23.38
N ILE A 63 -19.24 13.54 24.45
CA ILE A 63 -17.78 13.58 24.63
C ILE A 63 -17.06 12.73 23.59
N LEU A 64 -17.55 11.51 23.32
CA LEU A 64 -16.97 10.65 22.28
C LEU A 64 -17.05 11.28 20.89
N ASN A 65 -18.14 12.00 20.59
CA ASN A 65 -18.28 12.75 19.34
C ASN A 65 -17.33 13.96 19.25
N LYS A 66 -17.03 14.61 20.39
CA LYS A 66 -16.09 15.75 20.46
C LYS A 66 -14.63 15.32 20.64
N LEU A 67 -14.35 14.03 20.79
CA LEU A 67 -13.01 13.51 20.98
C LEU A 67 -12.00 13.90 19.89
N PRO A 68 -12.34 13.97 18.59
CA PRO A 68 -11.42 14.47 17.57
C PRO A 68 -10.98 15.92 17.82
N LEU A 69 -11.90 16.78 18.27
CA LEU A 69 -11.59 18.18 18.59
C LEU A 69 -10.69 18.30 19.82
N ILE A 70 -10.97 17.49 20.84
CA ILE A 70 -10.13 17.40 22.05
C ILE A 70 -8.71 16.96 21.66
N LEU A 71 -8.60 15.89 20.88
CA LEU A 71 -7.32 15.35 20.43
C LEU A 71 -6.55 16.36 19.57
N SER A 72 -7.23 17.05 18.64
CA SER A 72 -6.62 18.10 17.83
C SER A 72 -6.06 19.25 18.68
N SER A 73 -6.75 19.61 19.76
CA SER A 73 -6.28 20.62 20.72
C SER A 73 -5.06 20.13 21.50
N LEU A 74 -5.05 18.87 21.94
CA LEU A 74 -3.90 18.25 22.61
C LEU A 74 -2.68 18.12 21.68
N LEU A 75 -2.90 17.81 20.40
CA LEU A 75 -1.82 17.75 19.39
C LEU A 75 -1.20 19.13 19.16
N PHE A 76 -2.02 20.18 19.14
CA PHE A 76 -1.52 21.55 19.05
C PHE A 76 -0.61 21.88 20.26
N ILE A 77 -1.01 21.49 21.47
CA ILE A 77 -0.18 21.62 22.67
C ILE A 77 1.10 20.76 22.53
N TRP A 78 0.98 19.50 22.13
CA TRP A 78 2.10 18.58 21.96
C TRP A 78 3.19 19.11 21.01
N LYS A 79 2.75 19.74 19.90
CA LYS A 79 3.61 20.33 18.87
C LYS A 79 4.19 21.69 19.26
N THR A 80 3.39 22.59 19.85
CA THR A 80 3.92 23.88 20.30
C THR A 80 5.06 23.70 21.30
N LEU A 81 5.02 22.60 22.07
CA LEU A 81 6.09 22.19 22.97
C LEU A 81 7.29 21.50 22.29
N SER A 82 7.20 21.12 21.01
CA SER A 82 8.29 20.50 20.24
C SER A 82 9.07 21.48 19.36
N ILE A 83 8.65 22.74 19.25
CA ILE A 83 9.37 23.75 18.47
C ILE A 83 10.71 24.06 19.17
N ASN A 84 11.80 23.89 18.43
CA ASN A 84 13.21 24.00 18.85
C ASN A 84 13.62 25.37 19.43
N GLN A 85 13.17 25.69 20.63
CA GLN A 85 13.72 26.77 21.46
C GLN A 85 13.92 26.32 22.92
N ILE A 86 14.29 25.06 23.15
CA ILE A 86 14.59 24.54 24.49
C ILE A 86 16.05 24.87 24.83
N ASN A 87 16.32 26.14 25.14
CA ASN A 87 17.64 26.57 25.64
C ASN A 87 17.81 26.36 27.16
N SER A 88 16.78 25.84 27.87
CA SER A 88 16.84 25.68 29.33
C SER A 88 16.29 24.33 29.82
N ILE A 89 17.01 23.76 30.79
CA ILE A 89 16.68 22.49 31.47
C ILE A 89 15.33 22.56 32.19
N TRP A 90 14.96 23.74 32.70
CA TRP A 90 13.68 23.99 33.36
C TRP A 90 12.50 23.83 32.38
N LEU A 91 12.58 24.42 31.18
CA LEU A 91 11.56 24.29 30.15
C LEU A 91 11.42 22.83 29.69
N ALA A 92 12.55 22.11 29.56
CA ALA A 92 12.56 20.70 29.19
C ALA A 92 11.80 19.81 30.20
N LYS A 93 12.02 20.02 31.51
CA LYS A 93 11.30 19.28 32.57
C LYS A 93 9.80 19.53 32.53
N ASN A 94 9.41 20.78 32.31
CA ASN A 94 8.00 21.17 32.26
C ASN A 94 7.28 20.66 31.01
N ILE A 95 7.95 20.67 29.85
CA ILE A 95 7.45 20.06 28.61
C ILE A 95 7.20 18.57 28.81
N LYS A 96 8.15 17.86 29.43
CA LYS A 96 8.01 16.44 29.75
C LYS A 96 6.79 16.21 30.65
N LEU A 97 6.61 17.02 31.69
CA LEU A 97 5.50 16.88 32.62
C LEU A 97 4.13 17.11 31.94
N ILE A 98 4.03 18.09 31.03
CA ILE A 98 2.81 18.28 30.22
C ILE A 98 2.55 17.05 29.33
N ARG A 99 3.58 16.54 28.64
CA ARG A 99 3.44 15.33 27.79
C ARG A 99 3.00 14.12 28.59
N ASP A 100 3.59 13.91 29.77
CA ASP A 100 3.22 12.82 30.67
C ASP A 100 1.75 12.93 31.10
N LYS A 101 1.26 14.15 31.37
CA LYS A 101 -0.17 14.39 31.70
C LYS A 101 -1.12 14.18 30.52
N ILE A 102 -0.70 14.55 29.30
CA ILE A 102 -1.46 14.26 28.08
C ILE A 102 -1.55 12.74 27.88
N ILE A 103 -0.44 12.02 28.02
CA ILE A 103 -0.40 10.56 27.89
C ILE A 103 -1.24 9.89 28.98
N GLU A 104 -1.18 10.35 30.23
CA GLU A 104 -1.98 9.82 31.33
C GLU A 104 -3.48 9.94 31.04
N PHE A 105 -3.92 11.11 30.55
CA PHE A 105 -5.29 11.33 30.11
C PHE A 105 -5.69 10.41 28.95
N ILE A 106 -4.85 10.33 27.91
CA ILE A 106 -5.15 9.49 26.75
C ILE A 106 -5.17 8.00 27.13
N SER A 107 -4.27 7.57 28.00
CA SER A 107 -4.21 6.20 28.51
C SER A 107 -5.43 5.81 29.32
N SER A 108 -6.08 6.76 30.02
CA SER A 108 -7.34 6.47 30.70
C SER A 108 -8.50 6.32 29.72
N LEU A 109 -8.48 7.05 28.59
CA LEU A 109 -9.50 6.95 27.54
C LEU A 109 -9.46 5.63 26.77
N THR A 110 -8.26 5.12 26.47
CA THR A 110 -8.07 3.92 25.63
C THR A 110 -8.60 2.63 26.28
N LYS A 111 -8.45 2.48 27.60
CA LYS A 111 -8.79 1.25 28.33
C LYS A 111 -10.23 0.77 28.15
N SER A 112 -11.19 1.68 27.96
CA SER A 112 -12.62 1.33 27.82
C SER A 112 -13.24 1.77 26.49
N ASN A 113 -12.56 2.63 25.70
CA ASN A 113 -13.09 3.14 24.43
C ASN A 113 -12.06 3.16 23.31
N GLY A 114 -11.17 2.16 23.26
CA GLY A 114 -10.13 2.05 22.22
C GLY A 114 -10.66 2.30 20.80
N VAL A 115 -11.82 1.74 20.46
CA VAL A 115 -12.52 1.98 19.18
C VAL A 115 -12.82 3.46 18.93
N SER A 116 -13.49 4.15 19.87
CA SER A 116 -13.86 5.56 19.71
C SER A 116 -12.62 6.47 19.71
N PHE A 117 -11.60 6.11 20.48
CA PHE A 117 -10.32 6.81 20.51
C PHE A 117 -9.59 6.71 19.17
N LEU A 118 -9.41 5.49 18.64
CA LEU A 118 -8.80 5.31 17.33
C LEU A 118 -9.62 6.00 16.24
N ARG A 119 -10.95 6.03 16.35
CA ARG A 119 -11.80 6.80 15.43
C ARG A 119 -11.44 8.28 15.43
N ALA A 120 -11.22 8.87 16.61
CA ALA A 120 -10.82 10.26 16.72
C ALA A 120 -9.42 10.52 16.13
N ILE A 121 -8.47 9.60 16.34
CA ILE A 121 -7.14 9.64 15.71
C ILE A 121 -7.24 9.62 14.20
N ILE A 122 -7.99 8.67 13.63
CA ILE A 122 -8.11 8.48 12.18
C ILE A 122 -8.79 9.69 11.53
N LEU A 123 -9.81 10.28 12.18
CA LEU A 123 -10.41 11.53 11.70
C LEU A 123 -9.39 12.68 11.72
N CYS A 124 -8.62 12.83 12.80
CA CYS A 124 -7.56 13.83 12.90
C CYS A 124 -6.47 13.64 11.83
N TRP A 125 -6.13 12.39 11.51
CA TRP A 125 -5.19 12.03 10.45
C TRP A 125 -5.72 12.40 9.07
N GLY A 126 -6.95 11.98 8.77
CA GLY A 126 -7.61 12.22 7.48
C GLY A 126 -7.80 13.70 7.18
N GLU A 127 -8.28 14.49 8.15
CA GLU A 127 -8.45 15.94 8.02
C GLU A 127 -7.12 16.64 7.70
N ARG A 128 -6.02 16.22 8.34
CA ARG A 128 -4.68 16.79 8.10
C ARG A 128 -4.13 16.42 6.72
N LYS A 129 -4.30 15.17 6.29
CA LYS A 129 -3.95 14.73 4.93
C LYS A 129 -4.74 15.50 3.87
N GLN A 130 -6.05 15.72 4.08
CA GLN A 130 -6.86 16.55 3.18
C GLN A 130 -6.40 18.01 3.15
N GLN A 131 -6.06 18.59 4.30
CA GLN A 131 -5.57 19.98 4.38
C GLN A 131 -4.20 20.15 3.72
N GLN A 132 -3.30 19.15 3.80
CA GLN A 132 -2.03 19.16 3.07
C GLN A 132 -2.22 19.23 1.55
N GLN A 133 -3.24 18.54 1.03
CA GLN A 133 -3.50 18.49 -0.41
C GLN A 133 -4.10 19.80 -0.94
N GLN A 134 -4.95 20.46 -0.16
CA GLN A 134 -5.68 21.65 -0.62
C GLN A 134 -4.81 22.92 -0.72
N GLN A 135 -3.54 22.90 -0.29
CA GLN A 135 -2.58 24.03 -0.30
C GLN A 135 -3.23 25.42 -0.05
N LYS A 136 -4.24 25.51 0.83
CA LYS A 136 -4.86 26.81 1.12
C LYS A 136 -3.91 27.58 2.04
N PRO A 137 -3.47 28.80 1.65
CA PRO A 137 -2.73 29.66 2.56
C PRO A 137 -3.69 30.07 3.68
N SER A 138 -3.58 29.39 4.81
CA SER A 138 -4.26 29.79 6.04
C SER A 138 -3.33 30.71 6.83
N ILE A 139 -3.92 31.72 7.49
CA ILE A 139 -3.22 32.77 8.26
C ILE A 139 -2.36 32.19 9.40
N ILE A 140 -2.59 30.93 9.77
CA ILE A 140 -1.77 30.14 10.69
C ILE A 140 -1.30 28.92 9.91
N GLN A 141 -0.04 28.89 9.49
CA GLN A 141 0.55 27.71 8.83
C GLN A 141 0.55 26.52 9.82
N ARG A 142 -0.50 25.69 9.76
CA ARG A 142 -0.49 24.40 10.45
C ARG A 142 0.47 23.49 9.72
N ASP A 143 1.65 23.29 10.29
CA ASP A 143 2.58 22.25 9.86
C ASP A 143 1.98 20.85 10.10
N ASN A 144 1.19 20.40 9.13
CA ASN A 144 0.41 19.18 9.16
C ASN A 144 1.32 17.92 9.18
N VAL A 145 2.55 18.01 8.67
CA VAL A 145 3.48 16.85 8.63
C VAL A 145 3.89 16.48 10.05
N ASN A 146 4.29 17.48 10.84
CA ASN A 146 4.66 17.27 12.24
C ASN A 146 3.47 16.83 13.11
N GLU A 147 2.24 17.24 12.80
CA GLU A 147 1.05 16.81 13.54
C GLU A 147 0.64 15.36 13.22
N ILE A 148 0.85 14.92 11.98
CA ILE A 148 0.69 13.52 11.56
C ILE A 148 1.69 12.63 12.31
N GLN A 149 2.95 13.06 12.44
CA GLN A 149 3.93 12.33 13.25
C GLN A 149 3.56 12.33 14.73
N ALA A 150 3.11 13.46 15.29
CA ALA A 150 2.70 13.56 16.69
C ALA A 150 1.55 12.61 17.04
N LEU A 151 0.62 12.34 16.10
CA LEU A 151 -0.43 11.33 16.29
C LEU A 151 0.15 9.93 16.52
N ILE A 152 1.17 9.56 15.74
CA ILE A 152 1.85 8.28 15.88
C ILE A 152 2.62 8.26 17.20
N ASP A 153 3.40 9.30 17.51
CA ASP A 153 4.16 9.41 18.75
C ASP A 153 3.27 9.30 19.99
N ILE A 154 2.10 9.93 19.98
CA ILE A 154 1.13 9.81 21.07
C ILE A 154 0.71 8.35 21.23
N LEU A 155 0.33 7.68 20.13
CA LEU A 155 -0.13 6.28 20.15
C LEU A 155 0.97 5.33 20.69
N MET A 156 2.22 5.55 20.26
CA MET A 156 3.40 4.80 20.68
C MET A 156 3.67 4.89 22.19
N ASN A 157 3.32 6.01 22.82
CA ASN A 157 3.64 6.27 24.22
C ASN A 157 2.45 6.04 25.17
N ILE A 158 1.32 5.51 24.69
CA ILE A 158 0.16 5.20 25.54
C ILE A 158 0.51 4.02 26.46
N ASN A 159 0.25 4.17 27.75
CA ASN A 159 0.54 3.13 28.73
C ASN A 159 -0.34 1.90 28.50
N ASN A 160 0.29 0.72 28.41
CA ASN A 160 -0.36 -0.59 28.26
C ASN A 160 -1.28 -0.71 27.04
N TYR A 161 -1.01 0.04 25.96
CA TYR A 161 -1.75 -0.08 24.70
C TYR A 161 -0.85 -0.71 23.64
N THR A 162 -1.02 -2.01 23.43
CA THR A 162 -0.13 -2.79 22.56
C THR A 162 -0.52 -2.66 21.09
N THR A 163 0.39 -3.03 20.18
CA THR A 163 0.09 -3.14 18.75
C THR A 163 -1.09 -4.10 18.49
N ASN A 164 -1.21 -5.19 19.26
CA ASN A 164 -2.37 -6.09 19.17
C ASN A 164 -3.69 -5.38 19.51
N ASP A 165 -3.70 -4.57 20.57
CA ASP A 165 -4.90 -3.81 20.97
C ASP A 165 -5.30 -2.78 19.89
N ILE A 166 -4.31 -2.14 19.26
CA ILE A 166 -4.53 -1.17 18.19
C ILE A 166 -5.17 -1.86 16.99
N ILE A 167 -4.57 -2.94 16.48
CA ILE A 167 -5.09 -3.66 15.31
C ILE A 167 -6.47 -4.24 15.63
N TYR A 168 -6.68 -4.80 16.82
CA TYR A 168 -7.98 -5.31 17.25
C TYR A 168 -9.08 -4.24 17.24
N ASN A 169 -8.79 -3.06 17.80
CA ASN A 169 -9.75 -1.95 17.81
C ASN A 169 -9.98 -1.38 16.39
N MET A 170 -8.96 -1.39 15.52
CA MET A 170 -9.12 -1.03 14.10
C MET A 170 -10.01 -2.01 13.35
N ASN A 171 -9.88 -3.32 13.57
CA ASN A 171 -10.79 -4.31 13.00
C ASN A 171 -12.23 -4.01 13.37
N LYS A 172 -12.49 -3.75 14.65
CA LYS A 172 -13.83 -3.39 15.11
C LYS A 172 -14.35 -2.11 14.45
N LEU A 173 -13.48 -1.15 14.13
CA LEU A 173 -13.85 0.04 13.36
C LEU A 173 -14.20 -0.31 11.90
N LEU A 174 -13.36 -1.09 11.23
CA LEU A 174 -13.51 -1.45 9.82
C LEU A 174 -14.75 -2.32 9.58
N ARG A 175 -15.01 -3.29 10.47
CA ARG A 175 -16.19 -4.16 10.41
C ARG A 175 -17.51 -3.39 10.41
N ASN A 176 -17.58 -2.26 11.11
CA ASN A 176 -18.78 -1.41 11.15
C ASN A 176 -18.98 -0.59 9.85
N LEU A 177 -17.97 -0.53 8.99
CA LEU A 177 -17.94 0.32 7.79
C LEU A 177 -18.02 -0.49 6.49
N SER A 178 -17.60 -1.76 6.52
CA SER A 178 -17.40 -2.61 5.34
C SER A 178 -18.68 -2.99 4.58
N THR A 179 -19.88 -2.72 5.12
CA THR A 179 -21.17 -3.11 4.53
C THR A 179 -21.80 -2.06 3.61
N THR A 180 -21.17 -0.90 3.40
CA THR A 180 -21.83 0.24 2.73
C THR A 180 -20.96 0.88 1.64
N ASN A 181 -21.51 1.03 0.43
CA ASN A 181 -20.84 1.64 -0.74
C ASN A 181 -20.74 3.18 -0.70
N ASN A 182 -20.68 3.77 0.50
CA ASN A 182 -20.60 5.22 0.64
C ASN A 182 -19.15 5.70 0.46
N LYS A 183 -18.88 6.57 -0.52
CA LYS A 183 -17.55 7.14 -0.78
C LYS A 183 -16.89 7.72 0.48
N LYS A 184 -17.66 8.41 1.35
CA LYS A 184 -17.13 8.95 2.62
C LYS A 184 -16.61 7.87 3.57
N LYS A 185 -17.27 6.71 3.58
CA LYS A 185 -16.86 5.57 4.41
C LYS A 185 -15.66 4.83 3.78
N GLN A 186 -15.61 4.71 2.46
CA GLN A 186 -14.44 4.17 1.74
C GLN A 186 -13.19 5.02 2.01
N ASN A 187 -13.30 6.35 1.94
CA ASN A 187 -12.19 7.26 2.28
C ASN A 187 -11.70 7.07 3.72
N TYR A 188 -12.64 6.86 4.65
CA TYR A 188 -12.30 6.61 6.03
C TYR A 188 -11.57 5.26 6.21
N ILE A 189 -11.98 4.20 5.50
CA ILE A 189 -11.28 2.91 5.49
C ILE A 189 -9.84 3.08 4.97
N VAL A 190 -9.65 3.86 3.90
CA VAL A 190 -8.32 4.21 3.37
C VAL A 190 -7.47 4.91 4.44
N TRP A 191 -8.04 5.87 5.17
CA TRP A 191 -7.31 6.54 6.27
C TRP A 191 -6.95 5.59 7.41
N CYS A 192 -7.83 4.65 7.77
CA CYS A 192 -7.50 3.62 8.77
C CYS A 192 -6.25 2.85 8.36
N LEU A 193 -6.20 2.36 7.12
CA LEU A 193 -5.10 1.53 6.64
C LEU A 193 -3.83 2.33 6.39
N GLN A 194 -3.92 3.57 5.90
CA GLN A 194 -2.77 4.47 5.79
C GLN A 194 -2.15 4.76 7.16
N PHE A 195 -2.99 5.08 8.16
CA PHE A 195 -2.52 5.33 9.51
C PHE A 195 -1.89 4.07 10.12
N LEU A 196 -2.52 2.89 9.93
CA LEU A 196 -1.97 1.63 10.41
C LEU A 196 -0.60 1.33 9.79
N LEU A 197 -0.46 1.49 8.47
CA LEU A 197 0.81 1.31 7.78
C LEU A 197 1.89 2.25 8.35
N ALA A 198 1.58 3.54 8.46
CA ALA A 198 2.52 4.52 9.00
C ALA A 198 2.89 4.23 10.47
N TYR A 199 1.93 3.76 11.28
CA TYR A 199 2.20 3.32 12.65
C TYR A 199 3.11 2.10 12.70
N LEU A 200 2.85 1.09 11.88
CA LEU A 200 3.65 -0.14 11.83
C LEU A 200 5.07 0.15 11.34
N GLU A 201 5.25 1.03 10.36
CA GLU A 201 6.56 1.45 9.86
C GLU A 201 7.44 2.13 10.95
N GLN A 202 6.84 2.71 12.00
CA GLN A 202 7.57 3.25 13.16
C GLN A 202 7.93 2.18 14.20
N GLN A 203 7.36 0.98 14.12
CA GLN A 203 7.70 -0.12 15.02
C GLN A 203 9.05 -0.71 14.65
N LYS A 204 9.89 -0.97 15.66
CA LYS A 204 11.15 -1.69 15.46
C LYS A 204 10.90 -3.14 15.06
N ASN A 205 9.99 -3.83 15.76
CA ASN A 205 9.59 -5.21 15.52
C ASN A 205 8.06 -5.31 15.68
N VAL A 206 7.40 -6.11 14.84
CA VAL A 206 5.98 -6.46 14.98
C VAL A 206 5.89 -7.90 15.45
N SER A 207 5.13 -8.16 16.53
CA SER A 207 4.98 -9.54 17.05
C SER A 207 4.32 -10.46 16.01
N ILE A 208 4.72 -11.72 16.00
CA ILE A 208 4.08 -12.78 15.20
C ILE A 208 2.62 -12.97 15.61
N ASP A 209 2.30 -12.73 16.89
CA ASP A 209 0.94 -12.88 17.45
C ASP A 209 -0.08 -11.94 16.80
N CYS A 210 0.39 -10.85 16.16
CA CYS A 210 -0.45 -9.91 15.44
C CYS A 210 -1.13 -10.55 14.22
N TRP A 211 -0.59 -11.67 13.69
CA TRP A 211 -1.05 -12.26 12.44
C TRP A 211 -2.55 -12.57 12.44
N SER A 212 -3.03 -13.28 13.46
CA SER A 212 -4.43 -13.71 13.52
C SER A 212 -5.41 -12.52 13.41
N ILE A 213 -5.04 -11.38 14.02
CA ILE A 213 -5.84 -10.16 14.02
C ILE A 213 -5.71 -9.42 12.68
N LEU A 214 -4.50 -9.35 12.10
CA LEU A 214 -4.28 -8.78 10.76
C LEU A 214 -5.00 -9.58 9.66
N ALA A 215 -4.98 -10.90 9.74
CA ALA A 215 -5.63 -11.79 8.80
C ALA A 215 -7.14 -11.55 8.75
N ILE A 216 -7.78 -11.33 9.91
CA ILE A 216 -9.20 -10.95 9.99
C ILE A 216 -9.44 -9.62 9.27
N MET A 217 -8.60 -8.61 9.53
CA MET A 217 -8.69 -7.30 8.87
C MET A 217 -8.65 -7.41 7.36
N PHE A 218 -7.67 -8.16 6.84
CA PHE A 218 -7.45 -8.34 5.42
C PHE A 218 -8.64 -9.04 4.79
N LYS A 219 -9.12 -10.14 5.38
CA LYS A 219 -10.31 -10.88 4.91
C LYS A 219 -11.56 -9.99 4.83
N GLU A 220 -11.78 -9.11 5.81
CA GLU A 220 -12.92 -8.17 5.80
C GLU A 220 -12.79 -7.08 4.72
N CYS A 221 -11.56 -6.70 4.37
CA CYS A 221 -11.28 -5.64 3.40
C CYS A 221 -11.10 -6.13 1.96
N LEU A 222 -11.18 -7.44 1.70
CA LEU A 222 -11.05 -8.05 0.37
C LEU A 222 -12.38 -8.17 -0.39
N SER A 223 -13.48 -7.53 0.07
CA SER A 223 -14.74 -7.57 -0.65
C SER A 223 -14.66 -6.80 -1.97
N PRO A 224 -15.33 -7.26 -3.05
CA PRO A 224 -15.27 -6.61 -4.37
C PRO A 224 -15.89 -5.20 -4.39
N SER A 225 -16.60 -4.81 -3.33
CA SER A 225 -17.16 -3.47 -3.13
C SER A 225 -16.14 -2.44 -2.61
N MET A 226 -14.94 -2.87 -2.21
CA MET A 226 -13.90 -1.98 -1.69
C MET A 226 -13.17 -1.24 -2.81
N SER A 227 -12.73 -0.02 -2.53
CA SER A 227 -11.86 0.73 -3.44
C SER A 227 -10.54 -0.02 -3.68
N SER A 228 -9.97 0.11 -4.89
CA SER A 228 -8.65 -0.42 -5.25
C SER A 228 -7.54 0.02 -4.28
N SER A 229 -7.63 1.26 -3.77
CA SER A 229 -6.73 1.80 -2.74
C SER A 229 -6.64 0.94 -1.48
N VAL A 230 -7.72 0.24 -1.10
CA VAL A 230 -7.74 -0.66 0.06
C VAL A 230 -6.82 -1.87 -0.18
N THR A 231 -6.94 -2.52 -1.34
CA THR A 231 -6.09 -3.65 -1.73
C THR A 231 -4.61 -3.27 -1.76
N PHE A 232 -4.31 -2.08 -2.28
CA PHE A 232 -2.95 -1.54 -2.36
C PHE A 232 -2.31 -1.39 -0.98
N LEU A 233 -3.05 -0.83 -0.02
CA LEU A 233 -2.57 -0.67 1.36
C LEU A 233 -2.44 -2.01 2.07
N ILE A 234 -3.34 -2.97 1.83
CA ILE A 234 -3.23 -4.33 2.39
C ILE A 234 -1.93 -5.01 1.92
N ILE A 235 -1.58 -4.92 0.63
CA ILE A 235 -0.31 -5.49 0.12
C ILE A 235 0.89 -4.86 0.82
N ARG A 236 0.90 -3.53 1.00
CA ARG A 236 1.99 -2.83 1.70
C ARG A 236 2.10 -3.27 3.16
N ILE A 237 0.99 -3.33 3.89
CA ILE A 237 0.96 -3.78 5.29
C ILE A 237 1.41 -5.24 5.38
N LEU A 238 0.91 -6.12 4.50
CA LEU A 238 1.31 -7.53 4.45
C LEU A 238 2.81 -7.69 4.16
N SER A 239 3.34 -6.94 3.19
CA SER A 239 4.76 -6.95 2.85
C SER A 239 5.63 -6.43 3.99
N PHE A 240 5.18 -5.40 4.70
CA PHE A 240 5.87 -4.91 5.89
C PHE A 240 5.88 -5.96 7.00
N TYR A 241 4.71 -6.54 7.32
CA TYR A 241 4.57 -7.56 8.35
C TYR A 241 5.47 -8.78 8.09
N VAL A 242 5.43 -9.32 6.87
CA VAL A 242 6.20 -10.52 6.48
C VAL A 242 7.71 -10.28 6.54
N LYS A 243 8.19 -9.07 6.23
CA LYS A 243 9.60 -8.70 6.39
C LYS A 243 10.04 -8.63 7.84
N GLN A 244 9.16 -8.16 8.74
CA GLN A 244 9.42 -8.08 10.17
C GLN A 244 9.29 -9.44 10.87
N SER A 245 8.46 -10.33 10.33
CA SER A 245 8.12 -11.63 10.90
C SER A 245 8.31 -12.77 9.89
N PRO A 246 9.55 -13.04 9.41
CA PRO A 246 9.80 -14.02 8.34
C PRO A 246 9.62 -15.48 8.78
N PHE A 247 9.61 -15.77 10.09
CA PHE A 247 9.56 -17.14 10.61
C PHE A 247 8.29 -17.37 11.44
N MET A 248 7.24 -17.87 10.80
CA MET A 248 6.02 -18.31 11.48
C MET A 248 6.25 -19.71 12.08
N VAL A 249 6.20 -19.83 13.41
CA VAL A 249 6.42 -21.12 14.11
C VAL A 249 5.22 -22.05 13.97
N GLU A 250 4.00 -21.50 13.97
CA GLU A 250 2.78 -22.28 13.88
C GLU A 250 2.43 -22.63 12.42
N LYS A 251 2.37 -23.94 12.12
CA LYS A 251 1.99 -24.43 10.78
C LYS A 251 0.60 -23.95 10.34
N ARG A 252 -0.34 -23.80 11.30
CA ARG A 252 -1.69 -23.31 11.04
C ARG A 252 -1.65 -21.86 10.54
N ASP A 253 -0.93 -21.00 11.25
CA ASP A 253 -0.83 -19.59 10.92
C ASP A 253 -0.04 -19.35 9.63
N LEU A 254 1.00 -20.16 9.38
CA LEU A 254 1.71 -20.14 8.10
C LEU A 254 0.78 -20.48 6.93
N LYS A 255 -0.09 -21.48 7.08
CA LYS A 255 -1.08 -21.83 6.05
C LYS A 255 -2.11 -20.72 5.85
N ASP A 256 -2.61 -20.11 6.93
CA ASP A 256 -3.54 -18.98 6.81
C ASP A 256 -2.86 -17.76 6.18
N LEU A 257 -1.58 -17.51 6.47
CA LEU A 257 -0.75 -16.49 5.81
C LEU A 257 -0.61 -16.74 4.32
N GLN A 258 -0.35 -17.97 3.90
CA GLN A 258 -0.32 -18.35 2.49
C GLN A 258 -1.69 -18.09 1.82
N ASP A 259 -2.77 -18.60 2.40
CA ASP A 259 -4.12 -18.46 1.83
C ASP A 259 -4.55 -17.00 1.70
N VAL A 260 -4.26 -16.17 2.71
CA VAL A 260 -4.57 -14.73 2.68
C VAL A 260 -3.69 -14.01 1.67
N THR A 261 -2.40 -14.32 1.60
CA THR A 261 -1.46 -13.66 0.68
C THR A 261 -1.89 -13.87 -0.77
N ILE A 262 -2.21 -15.10 -1.17
CA ILE A 262 -2.64 -15.37 -2.55
C ILE A 262 -3.96 -14.67 -2.85
N LYS A 263 -4.94 -14.66 -1.94
CA LYS A 263 -6.20 -13.94 -2.14
C LYS A 263 -6.00 -12.43 -2.31
N VAL A 264 -5.11 -11.83 -1.52
CA VAL A 264 -4.76 -10.40 -1.65
C VAL A 264 -4.14 -10.12 -3.02
N LEU A 265 -3.19 -10.98 -3.43
CA LEU A 265 -2.49 -10.88 -4.71
C LEU A 265 -3.42 -11.13 -5.92
N GLU A 266 -4.38 -12.05 -5.80
CA GLU A 266 -5.43 -12.30 -6.78
C GLU A 266 -6.36 -11.10 -6.91
N ASN A 267 -6.79 -10.50 -5.79
CA ASN A 267 -7.64 -9.30 -5.81
C ASN A 267 -6.94 -8.13 -6.52
N CYS A 268 -5.62 -7.98 -6.30
CA CYS A 268 -4.82 -6.99 -7.02
C CYS A 268 -4.70 -7.30 -8.52
N ASN A 269 -4.55 -8.58 -8.88
CA ASN A 269 -4.55 -9.01 -10.28
C ASN A 269 -5.92 -8.74 -10.96
N THR A 270 -7.04 -8.85 -10.23
CA THR A 270 -8.36 -8.43 -10.74
C THR A 270 -8.41 -6.94 -11.04
N ILE A 271 -7.74 -6.10 -10.23
CA ILE A 271 -7.61 -4.66 -10.53
C ILE A 271 -6.78 -4.44 -11.79
N VAL A 272 -5.67 -5.17 -11.97
CA VAL A 272 -4.90 -5.15 -13.24
C VAL A 272 -5.79 -5.58 -14.42
N ALA A 273 -6.70 -6.53 -14.24
CA ALA A 273 -7.60 -6.96 -15.31
C ALA A 273 -8.74 -5.95 -15.60
N SER A 274 -8.99 -4.97 -14.71
CA SER A 274 -10.15 -4.07 -14.82
C SER A 274 -10.11 -3.14 -16.04
N SER A 275 -8.91 -2.82 -16.53
CA SER A 275 -8.74 -2.05 -17.77
C SER A 275 -8.52 -2.93 -19.01
N LEU A 276 -8.80 -4.23 -18.93
CA LEU A 276 -8.70 -5.16 -20.05
C LEU A 276 -10.08 -5.48 -20.65
N GLU A 277 -10.16 -5.58 -21.98
CA GLU A 277 -11.32 -6.00 -22.74
C GLU A 277 -11.04 -7.31 -23.50
N GLN A 278 -12.07 -8.17 -23.61
CA GLN A 278 -11.99 -9.36 -24.46
C GLN A 278 -12.13 -8.98 -25.92
N THR A 279 -11.19 -9.42 -26.76
CA THR A 279 -11.16 -9.11 -28.18
C THR A 279 -12.02 -10.09 -28.98
N ASN A 280 -13.31 -9.82 -29.09
CA ASN A 280 -14.28 -10.61 -29.86
C ASN A 280 -14.52 -12.05 -29.38
N TRP A 281 -15.75 -12.54 -29.56
CA TRP A 281 -16.22 -13.86 -29.13
C TRP A 281 -15.45 -15.07 -29.68
N LEU A 282 -14.65 -14.89 -30.75
CA LEU A 282 -13.86 -15.94 -31.40
C LEU A 282 -12.41 -16.07 -30.89
N ARG A 283 -11.87 -15.06 -30.18
CA ARG A 283 -10.51 -15.11 -29.62
C ARG A 283 -10.53 -14.57 -28.19
N LYS A 284 -10.24 -15.43 -27.21
CA LYS A 284 -10.11 -15.06 -25.79
C LYS A 284 -8.82 -14.25 -25.51
N ASN A 285 -8.44 -13.33 -26.38
CA ASN A 285 -7.29 -12.45 -26.15
C ASN A 285 -7.76 -11.20 -25.41
N LEU A 286 -6.92 -10.68 -24.54
CA LEU A 286 -7.17 -9.47 -23.75
C LEU A 286 -6.44 -8.28 -24.40
N GLN A 287 -7.07 -7.11 -24.42
CA GLN A 287 -6.48 -5.84 -24.85
C GLN A 287 -6.75 -4.75 -23.83
N VAL A 288 -5.82 -3.80 -23.66
CA VAL A 288 -6.01 -2.67 -22.75
C VAL A 288 -6.97 -1.67 -23.37
N ARG A 289 -7.89 -1.13 -22.57
CA ARG A 289 -8.77 -0.01 -22.94
C ARG A 289 -7.92 1.22 -23.25
N ILE A 290 -8.00 1.70 -24.49
CA ILE A 290 -7.37 2.97 -24.89
C ILE A 290 -8.49 3.98 -25.11
N THR A 291 -8.68 4.89 -24.16
CA THR A 291 -9.55 6.06 -24.37
C THR A 291 -8.74 7.14 -25.10
N GLN A 292 -9.31 7.69 -26.19
CA GLN A 292 -8.69 8.74 -27.01
C GLN A 292 -8.73 10.13 -26.36
N SER A 293 -9.07 10.24 -25.07
CA SER A 293 -9.07 11.51 -24.37
C SER A 293 -7.64 11.85 -23.94
N GLU A 294 -7.11 12.97 -24.45
CA GLU A 294 -5.87 13.57 -23.96
C GLU A 294 -5.99 13.82 -22.45
N PRO A 295 -5.23 13.10 -21.59
CA PRO A 295 -5.17 13.44 -20.19
C PRO A 295 -4.06 14.46 -20.02
N ASN A 296 -4.35 15.57 -19.33
CA ASN A 296 -3.35 16.47 -18.77
C ASN A 296 -2.33 15.66 -17.95
N THR A 297 -1.25 15.23 -18.60
CA THR A 297 -0.32 14.26 -18.02
C THR A 297 0.63 15.02 -17.12
N GLN A 298 0.34 15.02 -15.82
CA GLN A 298 1.41 15.18 -14.85
C GLN A 298 2.39 14.04 -15.09
N ARG A 299 3.61 14.39 -15.53
CA ARG A 299 4.70 13.46 -15.80
C ARG A 299 4.95 12.66 -14.51
N ILE A 300 4.54 11.39 -14.52
CA ILE A 300 4.88 10.42 -13.48
C ILE A 300 6.39 10.23 -13.57
N THR A 301 7.10 10.84 -12.63
CA THR A 301 8.55 10.68 -12.48
C THR A 301 8.82 9.57 -11.48
N THR A 302 9.98 8.93 -11.59
CA THR A 302 10.36 7.68 -10.93
C THR A 302 10.44 7.71 -9.38
N ASP A 303 9.92 8.73 -8.71
CA ASP A 303 9.82 8.82 -7.25
C ASP A 303 8.55 8.13 -6.74
N SER A 304 8.56 6.80 -6.91
CA SER A 304 7.42 5.88 -6.75
C SER A 304 6.65 6.02 -5.43
N PHE A 305 7.30 6.35 -4.31
CA PHE A 305 6.63 6.37 -2.99
C PHE A 305 5.77 7.62 -2.74
N ASN A 306 6.26 8.81 -3.13
CA ASN A 306 5.55 10.07 -2.89
C ASN A 306 4.39 10.27 -3.88
N GLU A 307 4.50 9.72 -5.09
CA GLU A 307 3.44 9.76 -6.11
C GLU A 307 2.35 8.70 -5.86
N LEU A 308 2.67 7.52 -5.31
CA LEU A 308 1.67 6.52 -4.88
C LEU A 308 0.80 7.04 -3.72
N ASP A 309 1.43 7.67 -2.72
CA ASP A 309 0.67 8.28 -1.63
C ASP A 309 -0.17 9.47 -2.11
N ARG A 310 0.25 10.18 -3.18
CA ARG A 310 -0.58 11.20 -3.84
C ARG A 310 -1.71 10.58 -4.67
N SER A 311 -1.49 9.48 -5.37
CA SER A 311 -2.50 8.83 -6.22
C SER A 311 -3.58 8.11 -5.41
N LEU A 312 -3.21 7.39 -4.35
CA LEU A 312 -4.14 6.81 -3.34
C LEU A 312 -5.04 7.87 -2.69
N ASN A 313 -4.55 9.11 -2.65
CA ASN A 313 -5.26 10.25 -2.11
C ASN A 313 -6.08 11.02 -3.17
N ASN A 314 -5.60 11.06 -4.42
CA ASN A 314 -6.24 11.75 -5.55
C ASN A 314 -7.42 10.98 -6.16
N GLU A 315 -7.50 9.65 -6.02
CA GLU A 315 -8.73 8.87 -6.31
C GLU A 315 -9.97 9.44 -5.58
N ASN A 316 -9.77 10.25 -4.53
CA ASN A 316 -10.80 10.73 -3.63
C ASN A 316 -11.29 12.17 -3.90
N THR A 317 -10.71 12.90 -4.86
CA THR A 317 -11.03 14.32 -5.12
C THR A 317 -11.77 14.61 -6.42
N SER A 318 -11.81 13.68 -7.37
CA SER A 318 -12.39 13.93 -8.68
C SER A 318 -13.84 13.44 -8.76
N LEU A 319 -14.78 14.38 -8.74
CA LEU A 319 -16.20 14.11 -8.97
C LEU A 319 -16.53 13.84 -10.45
N ASP A 320 -15.60 14.12 -11.38
CA ASP A 320 -15.91 14.25 -12.82
C ASP A 320 -15.00 13.42 -13.78
N PHE A 321 -14.28 12.39 -13.31
CA PHE A 321 -13.50 11.53 -14.21
C PHE A 321 -14.31 10.31 -14.65
N ASP A 322 -14.35 10.05 -15.95
CA ASP A 322 -14.92 8.84 -16.57
C ASP A 322 -14.42 7.56 -15.88
N ASP A 323 -15.30 6.60 -15.62
CA ASP A 323 -14.98 5.29 -14.99
C ASP A 323 -13.80 4.57 -15.68
N ASN A 324 -13.63 4.78 -16.98
CA ASN A 324 -12.52 4.24 -17.76
C ASN A 324 -11.15 4.84 -17.36
N SER A 325 -11.08 6.13 -17.09
CA SER A 325 -9.82 6.78 -16.68
C SER A 325 -9.40 6.37 -15.27
N GLN A 326 -10.36 6.16 -14.38
CA GLN A 326 -10.13 5.66 -13.02
C GLN A 326 -9.60 4.22 -13.04
N SER A 327 -10.22 3.34 -13.84
CA SER A 327 -9.76 1.94 -13.96
C SER A 327 -8.36 1.80 -14.55
N MET A 328 -7.97 2.64 -15.52
CA MET A 328 -6.60 2.67 -16.05
C MET A 328 -5.57 3.11 -14.99
N ASN A 329 -5.88 4.15 -14.21
CA ASN A 329 -5.00 4.61 -13.14
C ASN A 329 -4.85 3.55 -12.03
N SER A 330 -5.94 2.94 -11.59
CA SER A 330 -5.87 1.87 -10.60
C SER A 330 -5.12 0.64 -11.14
N SER A 331 -5.25 0.31 -12.43
CA SER A 331 -4.48 -0.76 -13.08
C SER A 331 -2.98 -0.47 -13.10
N LEU A 332 -2.57 0.76 -13.42
CA LEU A 332 -1.17 1.20 -13.37
C LEU A 332 -0.59 1.09 -11.95
N ILE A 333 -1.34 1.54 -10.94
CA ILE A 333 -0.93 1.44 -9.53
C ILE A 333 -0.81 -0.04 -9.13
N ALA A 334 -1.77 -0.88 -9.51
CA ALA A 334 -1.75 -2.31 -9.25
C ALA A 334 -0.51 -2.99 -9.86
N LEU A 335 -0.18 -2.69 -11.12
CA LEU A 335 1.05 -3.18 -11.78
C LEU A 335 2.30 -2.77 -11.00
N THR A 336 2.35 -1.51 -10.54
CA THR A 336 3.51 -0.97 -9.81
C THR A 336 3.68 -1.64 -8.44
N ILE A 337 2.58 -1.82 -7.70
CA ILE A 337 2.59 -2.49 -6.39
C ILE A 337 2.94 -3.97 -6.52
N LEU A 338 2.39 -4.66 -7.52
CA LEU A 338 2.75 -6.05 -7.79
C LEU A 338 4.24 -6.15 -8.15
N ALA A 339 4.73 -5.27 -9.03
CA ALA A 339 6.15 -5.23 -9.39
C ALA A 339 7.05 -5.09 -8.16
N GLU A 340 6.67 -4.27 -7.19
CA GLU A 340 7.48 -4.02 -6.00
C GLU A 340 7.49 -5.17 -4.97
N HIS A 341 6.32 -5.80 -4.76
CA HIS A 341 6.10 -6.66 -3.59
C HIS A 341 5.95 -8.15 -3.89
N ILE A 342 5.48 -8.55 -5.08
CA ILE A 342 5.06 -9.93 -5.36
C ILE A 342 6.16 -10.96 -5.10
N THR A 343 7.36 -10.74 -5.64
CA THR A 343 8.44 -11.71 -5.55
C THR A 343 8.95 -11.88 -4.13
N LYS A 344 9.10 -10.76 -3.40
CA LYS A 344 9.51 -10.76 -1.99
C LYS A 344 8.49 -11.51 -1.12
N LEU A 345 7.20 -11.29 -1.35
CA LEU A 345 6.13 -12.00 -0.64
C LEU A 345 6.16 -13.50 -0.96
N LEU A 346 6.21 -13.85 -2.25
CA LEU A 346 6.24 -15.25 -2.67
C LEU A 346 7.47 -15.99 -2.15
N ASP A 347 8.63 -15.34 -2.16
CA ASP A 347 9.88 -15.92 -1.67
C ASP A 347 9.85 -16.11 -0.15
N ILE A 348 9.53 -15.09 0.65
CA ILE A 348 9.54 -15.24 2.11
C ILE A 348 8.49 -16.26 2.60
N ILE A 349 7.30 -16.29 1.98
CA ILE A 349 6.15 -17.07 2.50
C ILE A 349 6.13 -18.51 1.99
N TYR A 350 6.63 -18.77 0.78
CA TYR A 350 6.51 -20.08 0.12
C TYR A 350 7.84 -20.79 -0.12
N ASN A 351 8.99 -20.18 0.15
CA ASN A 351 10.29 -20.83 -0.10
C ASN A 351 10.51 -22.09 0.76
N LEU A 352 9.80 -22.22 1.88
CA LEU A 352 9.89 -23.39 2.79
C LEU A 352 8.75 -24.41 2.60
N THR A 353 7.93 -24.27 1.56
CA THR A 353 6.69 -25.06 1.41
C THR A 353 6.76 -26.01 0.23
N ASP A 354 6.47 -27.30 0.45
CA ASP A 354 6.47 -28.32 -0.59
C ASP A 354 5.38 -28.09 -1.67
N GLU A 355 4.32 -27.33 -1.36
CA GLU A 355 3.21 -27.02 -2.28
C GLU A 355 3.43 -25.74 -3.13
N LYS A 356 4.63 -25.15 -3.08
CA LYS A 356 4.98 -23.89 -3.76
C LYS A 356 4.52 -23.84 -5.22
N ASP A 357 4.84 -24.85 -6.02
CA ASP A 357 4.51 -24.87 -7.45
C ASP A 357 3.01 -25.01 -7.72
N ARG A 358 2.30 -25.75 -6.86
CA ARG A 358 0.86 -26.01 -7.00
C ARG A 358 0.03 -24.75 -6.82
N ILE A 359 0.44 -23.86 -5.90
CA ILE A 359 -0.28 -22.64 -5.56
C ILE A 359 0.22 -21.47 -6.41
N ILE A 360 1.53 -21.29 -6.51
CA ILE A 360 2.13 -20.14 -7.20
C ILE A 360 1.99 -20.25 -8.72
N GLY A 361 2.13 -21.46 -9.27
CA GLY A 361 2.08 -21.67 -10.72
C GLY A 361 0.78 -21.15 -11.37
N PRO A 362 -0.41 -21.60 -10.93
CA PRO A 362 -1.69 -21.13 -11.46
C PRO A 362 -1.90 -19.62 -11.29
N TYR A 363 -1.53 -19.08 -10.13
CA TYR A 363 -1.63 -17.65 -9.86
C TYR A 363 -0.74 -16.83 -10.82
N LEU A 364 0.54 -17.19 -10.96
CA LEU A 364 1.46 -16.50 -11.86
C LEU A 364 1.05 -16.64 -13.32
N GLN A 365 0.52 -17.79 -13.74
CA GLN A 365 0.01 -17.95 -15.09
C GLN A 365 -1.13 -16.96 -15.37
N ASN A 366 -2.08 -16.83 -14.44
CA ASN A 366 -3.17 -15.88 -14.57
C ASN A 366 -2.68 -14.42 -14.55
N LEU A 367 -1.71 -14.11 -13.69
CA LEU A 367 -1.11 -12.78 -13.64
C LEU A 367 -0.41 -12.42 -14.95
N VAL A 368 0.44 -13.30 -15.47
CA VAL A 368 1.15 -13.06 -16.75
C VAL A 368 0.13 -12.82 -17.87
N ASN A 369 -0.94 -13.61 -17.95
CA ASN A 369 -1.99 -13.43 -18.96
C ASN A 369 -2.63 -12.03 -18.91
N ASN A 370 -2.79 -11.44 -17.71
CA ASN A 370 -3.32 -10.09 -17.53
C ASN A 370 -2.27 -8.99 -17.73
N VAL A 371 -0.99 -9.30 -17.54
CA VAL A 371 0.13 -8.34 -17.69
C VAL A 371 0.52 -8.16 -19.16
N MET A 372 0.52 -9.23 -19.96
CA MET A 372 0.98 -9.20 -21.35
C MET A 372 0.23 -8.20 -22.27
N PRO A 373 -1.08 -7.96 -22.13
CA PRO A 373 -1.78 -6.92 -22.90
C PRO A 373 -1.15 -5.53 -22.78
N TYR A 374 -0.66 -5.16 -21.58
CA TYR A 374 0.02 -3.87 -21.36
C TYR A 374 1.38 -3.80 -22.06
N VAL A 375 2.02 -4.94 -22.26
CA VAL A 375 3.32 -5.07 -22.92
C VAL A 375 3.20 -5.14 -24.45
N ARG A 376 2.02 -5.49 -24.97
CA ARG A 376 1.76 -5.60 -26.40
C ARG A 376 1.23 -4.30 -27.04
N ILE A 377 1.01 -3.25 -26.23
CA ILE A 377 0.43 -1.98 -26.70
C ILE A 377 1.48 -0.88 -26.70
N HIS A 378 1.74 -0.34 -27.88
CA HIS A 378 2.78 0.67 -28.14
C HIS A 378 2.15 2.05 -28.39
N VAL A 379 1.55 2.62 -27.34
CA VAL A 379 0.97 3.98 -27.34
C VAL A 379 1.63 4.80 -26.24
N SER A 380 1.88 6.09 -26.48
CA SER A 380 2.56 6.99 -25.53
C SER A 380 1.90 7.02 -24.14
N LEU A 381 0.57 7.00 -24.08
CA LEU A 381 -0.21 6.97 -22.83
C LEU A 381 0.00 5.67 -22.04
N ASN A 382 0.33 4.56 -22.70
CA ASN A 382 0.55 3.25 -22.07
C ASN A 382 1.99 3.07 -21.57
N VAL A 383 2.93 3.98 -21.89
CA VAL A 383 4.35 3.85 -21.50
C VAL A 383 4.55 3.56 -20.00
N PRO A 384 3.84 4.22 -19.06
CA PRO A 384 3.96 3.90 -17.64
C PRO A 384 3.54 2.46 -17.32
N SER A 385 2.40 2.01 -17.85
CA SER A 385 1.87 0.67 -17.62
C SER A 385 2.76 -0.40 -18.25
N TYR A 386 3.25 -0.15 -19.47
CA TYR A 386 4.23 -1.00 -20.14
C TYR A 386 5.47 -1.18 -19.27
N ARG A 387 6.00 -0.08 -18.71
CA ARG A 387 7.20 -0.12 -17.87
C ARG A 387 6.95 -0.88 -16.57
N SER A 388 5.87 -0.59 -15.85
CA SER A 388 5.52 -1.31 -14.62
C SER A 388 5.28 -2.81 -14.88
N ALA A 389 4.62 -3.16 -15.98
CA ALA A 389 4.46 -4.54 -16.44
C ALA A 389 5.80 -5.22 -16.77
N SER A 390 6.73 -4.51 -17.42
CA SER A 390 8.07 -5.01 -17.71
C SER A 390 8.91 -5.22 -16.45
N ILE A 391 8.82 -4.32 -15.46
CA ILE A 391 9.49 -4.48 -14.16
C ILE A 391 8.90 -5.69 -13.40
N LEU A 392 7.59 -5.88 -13.44
CA LEU A 392 6.93 -7.05 -12.85
C LEU A 392 7.42 -8.36 -13.49
N LEU A 393 7.45 -8.44 -14.83
CA LEU A 393 7.98 -9.60 -15.55
C LEU A 393 9.46 -9.84 -15.25
N LEU A 394 10.26 -8.78 -15.22
CA LEU A 394 11.66 -8.83 -14.83
C LEU A 394 11.83 -9.49 -13.46
N ASN A 395 11.12 -8.99 -12.45
CA ASN A 395 11.22 -9.50 -11.09
C ASN A 395 10.80 -10.97 -11.01
N ILE A 396 9.69 -11.36 -11.65
CA ILE A 396 9.25 -12.77 -11.66
C ILE A 396 10.26 -13.67 -12.39
N SER A 397 10.87 -13.18 -13.48
CA SER A 397 11.80 -13.95 -14.32
C SER A 397 13.12 -14.34 -13.64
N GLN A 398 13.49 -13.65 -12.56
CA GLN A 398 14.69 -13.95 -11.77
C GLN A 398 14.61 -15.28 -11.01
N TYR A 399 13.41 -15.87 -10.92
CA TYR A 399 13.17 -17.10 -10.17
C TYR A 399 12.93 -18.27 -11.12
N SER A 400 13.84 -19.24 -11.17
CA SER A 400 13.78 -20.33 -12.16
C SER A 400 12.48 -21.16 -12.10
N TYR A 401 11.86 -21.30 -10.92
CA TYR A 401 10.59 -22.04 -10.76
C TYR A 401 9.39 -21.35 -11.44
N THR A 402 9.45 -20.02 -11.66
CA THR A 402 8.36 -19.27 -12.30
C THR A 402 8.41 -19.38 -13.83
N LYS A 403 9.54 -19.80 -14.40
CA LYS A 403 9.83 -19.76 -15.84
C LYS A 403 8.74 -20.36 -16.73
N LYS A 404 8.13 -21.47 -16.30
CA LYS A 404 7.07 -22.16 -17.04
C LYS A 404 5.82 -21.30 -17.28
N THR A 405 5.57 -20.27 -16.46
CA THR A 405 4.35 -19.46 -16.54
C THR A 405 4.47 -18.26 -17.48
N TRP A 406 5.70 -17.76 -17.73
CA TRP A 406 5.92 -16.55 -18.52
C TRP A 406 6.74 -16.74 -19.79
N LYS A 407 7.57 -17.80 -19.87
CA LYS A 407 8.51 -18.01 -20.99
C LYS A 407 7.83 -17.96 -22.36
N LYS A 408 6.69 -18.64 -22.51
CA LYS A 408 5.96 -18.70 -23.77
C LYS A 408 5.52 -17.30 -24.22
N GLU A 409 4.93 -16.53 -23.32
CA GLU A 409 4.43 -15.19 -23.62
C GLU A 409 5.56 -14.20 -23.95
N VAL A 410 6.69 -14.28 -23.23
CA VAL A 410 7.92 -13.51 -23.51
C VAL A 410 8.51 -13.88 -24.87
N PHE A 411 8.56 -15.17 -25.19
CA PHE A 411 9.01 -15.64 -26.50
C PHE A 411 8.12 -15.11 -27.62
N GLU A 412 6.79 -15.20 -27.48
CA GLU A 412 5.85 -14.65 -28.46
C GLU A 412 5.99 -13.14 -28.61
N HIS A 413 6.18 -12.40 -27.51
CA HIS A 413 6.38 -10.96 -27.53
C HIS A 413 7.70 -10.53 -28.19
N LEU A 414 8.79 -11.27 -27.98
CA LEU A 414 10.07 -11.03 -28.68
C LEU A 414 9.89 -10.99 -30.20
N PHE A 415 9.01 -11.86 -30.73
CA PHE A 415 8.70 -11.96 -32.15
C PHE A 415 7.55 -11.06 -32.61
N ASP A 416 6.97 -10.25 -31.73
CA ASP A 416 5.96 -9.24 -32.10
C ASP A 416 6.58 -8.13 -32.95
N ILE A 417 5.81 -7.62 -33.93
CA ILE A 417 6.25 -6.57 -34.87
C ILE A 417 6.63 -5.28 -34.11
N GLY A 418 5.92 -4.97 -33.04
CA GLY A 418 6.11 -3.79 -32.21
C GLY A 418 7.21 -3.92 -31.16
N PHE A 419 7.88 -5.07 -31.00
CA PHE A 419 8.80 -5.33 -29.87
C PHE A 419 9.80 -4.20 -29.59
N PHE A 420 10.43 -3.63 -30.63
CA PHE A 420 11.43 -2.56 -30.50
C PHE A 420 10.84 -1.14 -30.43
N GLN A 421 9.50 -0.98 -30.41
CA GLN A 421 8.81 0.30 -30.23
C GLN A 421 8.70 0.66 -28.75
N VAL A 422 9.86 0.78 -28.09
CA VAL A 422 9.98 1.06 -26.65
C VAL A 422 11.14 2.02 -26.39
N ASP A 423 11.11 2.70 -25.24
CA ASP A 423 12.22 3.55 -24.80
C ASP A 423 13.41 2.72 -24.29
N LEU A 424 14.59 3.35 -24.23
CA LEU A 424 15.85 2.68 -23.88
C LEU A 424 15.83 2.06 -22.47
N LEU A 425 15.20 2.73 -21.48
CA LEU A 425 15.12 2.22 -20.12
C LEU A 425 14.35 0.89 -20.10
N THR A 426 13.22 0.85 -20.80
CA THR A 426 12.40 -0.34 -20.94
C THR A 426 13.13 -1.45 -21.71
N LEU A 427 13.84 -1.12 -22.79
CA LEU A 427 14.63 -2.09 -23.55
C LEU A 427 15.73 -2.76 -22.70
N ASN A 428 16.33 -2.02 -21.75
CA ASN A 428 17.30 -2.57 -20.80
C ASN A 428 16.66 -3.59 -19.84
N LEU A 429 15.39 -3.41 -19.44
CA LEU A 429 14.66 -4.42 -18.67
C LEU A 429 14.48 -5.70 -19.50
N TRP A 430 14.08 -5.55 -20.76
CA TRP A 430 13.89 -6.66 -21.68
C TRP A 430 15.17 -7.43 -21.98
N LYS A 431 16.33 -6.75 -22.02
CA LYS A 431 17.62 -7.43 -22.10
C LYS A 431 17.76 -8.49 -20.99
N ILE A 432 17.42 -8.14 -19.75
CA ILE A 432 17.53 -9.06 -18.61
C ILE A 432 16.45 -10.15 -18.67
N ILE A 433 15.21 -9.81 -19.04
CA ILE A 433 14.12 -10.78 -19.21
C ILE A 433 14.49 -11.84 -20.26
N ILE A 434 15.04 -11.42 -21.41
CA ILE A 434 15.48 -12.31 -22.49
C ILE A 434 16.69 -13.15 -22.04
N SER A 435 17.63 -12.57 -21.29
CA SER A 435 18.71 -13.34 -20.65
C SER A 435 18.13 -14.48 -19.82
N ASN A 436 17.23 -14.18 -18.87
CA ASN A 436 16.61 -15.16 -17.98
C ASN A 436 15.78 -16.22 -18.76
N MET A 437 15.21 -15.85 -19.91
CA MET A 437 14.50 -16.78 -20.79
C MET A 437 15.45 -17.85 -21.36
N ILE A 438 16.71 -17.51 -21.61
CA ILE A 438 17.70 -18.38 -22.27
C ILE A 438 18.61 -19.09 -21.24
N THR A 439 18.79 -18.52 -20.05
CA THR A 439 19.57 -19.12 -18.94
C THR A 439 18.90 -20.40 -18.37
N ASP A 440 19.69 -21.36 -17.85
CA ASP A 440 19.24 -22.59 -17.17
C ASP A 440 18.54 -23.70 -17.96
N GLU A 441 18.60 -23.73 -19.30
CA GLU A 441 18.03 -24.84 -20.07
C GLU A 441 19.06 -25.71 -20.81
N LYS A 442 18.63 -26.96 -21.06
CA LYS A 442 19.11 -27.75 -22.20
C LYS A 442 19.06 -26.88 -23.48
N PRO A 443 19.86 -27.16 -24.53
CA PRO A 443 20.01 -26.34 -25.75
C PRO A 443 18.74 -25.99 -26.56
N THR A 444 17.55 -26.39 -26.10
CA THR A 444 16.26 -26.26 -26.79
C THR A 444 15.76 -24.81 -26.92
N SER A 445 15.90 -23.95 -25.91
CA SER A 445 15.39 -22.55 -25.99
C SER A 445 16.07 -21.70 -27.07
N PHE A 446 17.40 -21.78 -27.16
CA PHE A 446 18.16 -21.05 -28.18
C PHE A 446 17.87 -21.63 -29.58
N ARG A 447 17.71 -22.95 -29.65
CA ARG A 447 17.29 -23.63 -30.89
C ARG A 447 15.88 -23.24 -31.33
N ASP A 448 14.95 -23.04 -30.41
CA ASP A 448 13.58 -22.59 -30.71
C ASP A 448 13.58 -21.18 -31.33
N VAL A 449 14.43 -20.28 -30.81
CA VAL A 449 14.66 -18.95 -31.42
C VAL A 449 15.19 -19.10 -32.83
N MET A 450 16.22 -19.93 -33.03
CA MET A 450 16.83 -20.17 -34.35
C MET A 450 15.85 -20.79 -35.35
N ASN A 451 15.07 -21.79 -34.92
CA ASN A 451 14.02 -22.40 -35.72
C ASN A 451 12.97 -21.36 -36.15
N ARG A 452 12.61 -20.42 -35.27
CA ARG A 452 11.64 -19.36 -35.60
C ARG A 452 12.18 -18.37 -36.63
N ILE A 453 13.48 -18.09 -36.60
CA ILE A 453 14.15 -17.24 -37.60
C ILE A 453 14.17 -17.95 -38.96
N ASN A 454 14.49 -19.24 -38.98
CA ASN A 454 14.58 -20.05 -40.19
C ASN A 454 13.20 -20.44 -40.77
N ALA A 455 12.12 -20.35 -39.97
CA ALA A 455 10.77 -20.73 -40.37
C ALA A 455 10.05 -19.72 -41.28
N VAL A 456 10.68 -18.60 -41.66
CA VAL A 456 10.12 -17.72 -42.70
C VAL A 456 10.15 -18.46 -44.02
N GLN A 457 9.03 -19.12 -44.32
CA GLN A 457 8.80 -19.75 -45.60
C GLN A 457 8.49 -18.67 -46.63
N THR A 458 9.21 -18.72 -47.75
CA THR A 458 8.93 -18.06 -49.02
C THR A 458 7.51 -18.41 -49.49
N GLY A 459 6.50 -17.65 -49.06
CA GLY A 459 5.14 -17.79 -49.54
C GLY A 459 5.02 -17.20 -50.95
N LEU A 460 4.38 -17.93 -51.87
CA LEU A 460 4.07 -17.52 -53.26
C LEU A 460 3.31 -16.17 -53.41
N LEU A 461 2.95 -15.51 -52.32
CA LEU A 461 2.09 -14.33 -52.26
C LEU A 461 2.81 -13.05 -51.77
N PHE A 462 4.07 -13.13 -51.32
CA PHE A 462 4.83 -11.97 -50.85
C PHE A 462 5.84 -11.49 -51.90
N SER A 463 6.05 -10.18 -51.98
CA SER A 463 7.14 -9.63 -52.78
C SER A 463 8.49 -9.97 -52.14
N LYS A 464 9.54 -10.13 -52.96
CA LYS A 464 10.91 -10.36 -52.45
C LYS A 464 11.33 -9.29 -51.44
N GLU A 465 10.91 -8.04 -51.64
CA GLU A 465 11.25 -6.92 -50.77
C GLU A 465 10.65 -7.06 -49.36
N GLN A 466 9.37 -7.43 -49.27
CA GLN A 466 8.70 -7.71 -47.98
C GLN A 466 9.35 -8.90 -47.25
N GLU A 467 9.81 -9.91 -47.99
CA GLU A 467 10.51 -11.05 -47.41
C GLU A 467 11.86 -10.64 -46.80
N TYR A 468 12.64 -9.80 -47.50
CA TYR A 468 13.89 -9.25 -46.96
C TYR A 468 13.65 -8.40 -45.72
N GLU A 469 12.63 -7.55 -45.69
CA GLU A 469 12.29 -6.75 -44.51
C GLU A 469 11.94 -7.65 -43.31
N GLN A 470 11.12 -8.68 -43.51
CA GLN A 470 10.79 -9.65 -42.46
C GLN A 470 12.03 -10.38 -41.95
N ARG A 471 12.91 -10.83 -42.85
CA ARG A 471 14.17 -11.50 -42.49
C ARG A 471 15.08 -10.56 -41.69
N VAL A 472 15.24 -9.31 -42.09
CA VAL A 472 16.03 -8.29 -41.36
C VAL A 472 15.47 -8.08 -39.95
N MET A 473 14.15 -7.97 -39.79
CA MET A 473 13.54 -7.81 -38.48
C MET A 473 13.77 -9.04 -37.57
N LEU A 474 13.80 -10.25 -38.13
CA LEU A 474 14.10 -11.47 -37.36
C LEU A 474 15.58 -11.55 -36.97
N ILE A 475 16.50 -11.21 -37.88
CA ILE A 475 17.93 -11.12 -37.58
C ILE A 475 18.17 -10.07 -36.47
N LYS A 476 17.47 -8.93 -36.49
CA LYS A 476 17.55 -7.94 -35.41
C LYS A 476 17.14 -8.51 -34.05
N ARG A 477 16.07 -9.30 -33.99
CA ARG A 477 15.63 -9.99 -32.76
C ARG A 477 16.66 -11.03 -32.30
N PHE A 478 17.23 -11.77 -33.25
CA PHE A 478 18.28 -12.74 -32.96
C PHE A 478 19.54 -12.08 -32.39
N ALA A 479 19.99 -10.99 -33.00
CA ALA A 479 21.11 -10.21 -32.51
C ALA A 479 20.83 -9.69 -31.09
N PHE A 480 19.59 -9.27 -30.79
CA PHE A 480 19.19 -8.86 -29.45
C PHE A 480 19.23 -10.01 -28.44
N VAL A 481 18.84 -11.23 -28.83
CA VAL A 481 18.97 -12.46 -28.02
C VAL A 481 20.43 -12.74 -27.68
N ILE A 482 21.33 -12.70 -28.67
CA ILE A 482 22.77 -12.89 -28.47
C ILE A 482 23.33 -11.79 -27.55
N TYR A 483 22.97 -10.53 -27.81
CA TYR A 483 23.39 -9.38 -26.99
C TYR A 483 22.89 -9.44 -25.54
N SER A 484 21.75 -10.08 -25.33
CA SER A 484 21.16 -10.27 -24.00
C SER A 484 21.78 -11.43 -23.23
N SER A 485 22.42 -12.38 -23.93
CA SER A 485 22.99 -13.58 -23.34
C SER A 485 24.24 -13.27 -22.51
N GLU A 486 24.55 -14.13 -21.54
CA GLU A 486 25.79 -14.05 -20.80
C GLU A 486 27.00 -14.34 -21.70
N LYS A 487 28.17 -13.85 -21.30
CA LYS A 487 29.40 -14.09 -22.04
C LYS A 487 29.63 -15.60 -22.19
N ASP A 488 29.99 -16.02 -23.40
CA ASP A 488 30.27 -17.42 -23.77
C ASP A 488 29.05 -18.38 -23.75
N GLN A 489 27.85 -17.92 -23.38
CA GLN A 489 26.63 -18.75 -23.33
C GLN A 489 26.25 -19.32 -24.72
N CYS A 490 26.51 -18.56 -25.79
CA CYS A 490 26.20 -18.95 -27.16
C CYS A 490 27.31 -19.76 -27.85
N ASN A 491 28.47 -19.99 -27.22
CA ASN A 491 29.63 -20.60 -27.90
C ASN A 491 29.34 -21.99 -28.49
N ARG A 492 28.47 -22.78 -27.83
CA ARG A 492 28.08 -24.11 -28.32
C ARG A 492 27.21 -24.07 -29.57
N HIS A 493 26.56 -22.94 -29.85
CA HIS A 493 25.69 -22.73 -30.99
C HIS A 493 26.34 -21.88 -32.09
N LEU A 494 27.62 -21.52 -31.93
CA LEU A 494 28.32 -20.64 -32.88
C LEU A 494 28.27 -21.13 -34.33
N PRO A 495 28.43 -22.43 -34.65
CA PRO A 495 28.27 -22.91 -36.02
C PRO A 495 26.87 -22.63 -36.59
N ASP A 496 25.83 -22.97 -35.82
CA ASP A 496 24.43 -22.77 -36.24
C ASP A 496 24.10 -21.27 -36.38
N ILE A 497 24.68 -20.42 -35.52
CA ILE A 497 24.57 -18.96 -35.58
C ILE A 497 25.15 -18.44 -36.91
N LEU A 498 26.35 -18.90 -37.28
CA LEU A 498 27.01 -18.49 -38.52
C LEU A 498 26.21 -18.93 -39.74
N GLU A 499 25.65 -20.14 -39.73
CA GLU A 499 24.80 -20.66 -40.81
C GLU A 499 23.49 -19.87 -40.95
N CYS A 500 22.88 -19.43 -39.84
CA CYS A 500 21.65 -18.63 -39.85
C CYS A 500 21.87 -17.19 -40.38
N ILE A 501 23.06 -16.62 -40.13
CA ILE A 501 23.42 -15.26 -40.57
C ILE A 501 23.86 -15.22 -42.04
N ALA A 502 24.49 -16.29 -42.52
CA ALA A 502 24.87 -16.46 -43.93
C ALA A 502 23.65 -16.47 -44.87
#